data_AF-A0A843RYC1-F1
#
_entry.id   AF-A0A843RYC1-F1
#
_cell.length_a   1.000
_cell.length_b   1.000
_cell.length_c   1.000
_cell.angle_alpha   90.00
_cell.angle_beta   90.00
_cell.angle_gamma   90.00
#
_symmetry.space_group_name_H-M   'P 1'
#
loop_
_entity.id
_entity.type
_entity.pdbx_description
1 polymer ?
#
loop_
_entity_poly.entity_id
_entity_poly.type
_entity_poly.pdbx_seq_one_letter_code
_entity_poly.pdbx_strand_id
1 'polypeptide(L)'
;MRALLLSLSVAGLVLAVPAAAPLPSTEPEVRAIWVDSFNPGLRGPEEVDALIARVRQANINTIVAQVRRNAQSLYARSLEGWAENYVPPPGFDPLQDLIEKAHARGIEVHAWVNIGPIYSGHPNVATDSWPCMVPCDPSHVFNQHGWGQPDDEYWLV
;
A
#
# COMPACT_ATOMS: atom_id res chain seq x y z
N MET A 1 -58.88 44.93 -40.51
CA MET A 1 -58.45 44.94 -39.09
C MET A 1 -57.41 43.86 -38.89
N ARG A 2 -56.12 44.22 -38.76
CA ARG A 2 -55.03 43.31 -38.37
C ARG A 2 -54.39 43.90 -37.12
N ALA A 3 -54.53 43.23 -35.98
CA ALA A 3 -53.89 43.62 -34.73
C ALA A 3 -52.47 43.04 -34.69
N LEU A 4 -51.45 43.90 -34.52
CA LEU A 4 -50.07 43.48 -34.22
C LEU A 4 -49.96 43.21 -32.71
N LEU A 5 -49.53 42.01 -32.34
CA LEU A 5 -49.10 41.67 -30.98
C LEU A 5 -47.59 41.97 -30.87
N LEU A 6 -47.21 42.91 -30.00
CA LEU A 6 -45.82 43.13 -29.59
C LEU A 6 -45.46 42.11 -28.50
N SER A 7 -44.52 41.21 -28.78
CA SER A 7 -43.89 40.37 -27.77
C SER A 7 -42.78 41.14 -27.06
N LEU A 8 -42.93 41.35 -25.75
CA LEU A 8 -41.93 41.98 -24.90
C LEU A 8 -40.94 40.91 -24.42
N SER A 9 -39.72 40.90 -24.97
CA SER A 9 -38.65 40.00 -24.51
C SER A 9 -38.01 40.58 -23.25
N VAL A 10 -38.20 39.92 -22.11
CA VAL A 10 -37.46 40.23 -20.87
C VAL A 10 -36.09 39.57 -20.96
N ALA A 11 -35.04 40.35 -21.20
CA ALA A 11 -33.67 39.88 -21.09
C ALA A 11 -33.32 39.71 -19.60
N GLY A 12 -33.29 38.46 -19.13
CA GLY A 12 -32.83 38.12 -17.79
C GLY A 12 -31.32 38.35 -17.67
N LEU A 13 -30.91 39.31 -16.84
CA LEU A 13 -29.52 39.49 -16.46
C LEU A 13 -29.10 38.34 -15.54
N VAL A 14 -28.38 37.36 -16.09
CA VAL A 14 -27.72 36.32 -15.29
C VAL A 14 -26.48 36.95 -14.65
N LEU A 15 -26.56 37.24 -13.36
CA LEU A 15 -25.39 37.61 -12.57
C LEU A 15 -24.50 36.37 -12.43
N ALA A 16 -23.35 36.37 -13.09
CA ALA A 16 -22.32 35.36 -12.85
C ALA A 16 -21.82 35.51 -11.41
N VAL A 17 -22.13 34.53 -10.56
CA VAL A 17 -21.55 34.44 -9.22
C VAL A 17 -20.07 34.09 -9.42
N PRO A 18 -19.12 34.93 -8.99
CA PRO A 18 -17.71 34.58 -9.08
C PRO A 18 -17.47 33.35 -8.20
N ALA A 19 -16.91 32.30 -8.79
CA ALA A 19 -16.48 31.14 -8.03
C ALA A 19 -15.44 31.59 -6.99
N ALA A 20 -15.76 31.39 -5.71
CA ALA A 20 -14.81 31.68 -4.64
C ALA A 20 -13.54 30.85 -4.85
N ALA A 21 -12.38 31.49 -4.81
CA ALA A 21 -11.11 30.77 -4.84
C ALA A 21 -11.06 29.80 -3.64
N PRO A 22 -10.61 28.55 -3.82
CA PRO A 22 -10.47 27.62 -2.72
C PRO A 22 -9.51 28.22 -1.69
N LEU A 23 -9.91 28.16 -0.41
CA LEU A 23 -9.07 28.60 0.69
C LEU A 23 -7.78 27.77 0.71
N PRO A 24 -6.63 28.37 1.04
CA PRO A 24 -5.40 27.61 1.22
C PRO A 24 -5.61 26.53 2.28
N SER A 25 -5.22 25.28 1.98
CA SER A 25 -5.31 24.18 2.93
C SER A 25 -4.41 24.48 4.14
N THR A 26 -4.97 24.37 5.34
CA THR A 26 -4.21 24.48 6.59
C THR A 26 -3.46 23.21 6.95
N GLU A 27 -3.79 22.09 6.29
CA GLU A 27 -3.10 20.83 6.48
C GLU A 27 -1.70 20.86 5.84
N PRO A 28 -0.66 20.34 6.52
CA PRO A 28 0.66 20.19 5.93
C PRO A 28 0.60 19.37 4.64
N GLU A 29 1.38 19.77 3.63
CA GLU A 29 1.51 19.02 2.38
C GLU A 29 2.11 17.63 2.64
N VAL A 30 1.45 16.58 2.15
CA VAL A 30 1.98 15.21 2.15
C VAL A 30 2.80 14.99 0.88
N ARG A 31 4.10 14.69 1.07
CA ARG A 31 5.01 14.27 0.00
C ARG A 31 5.41 12.84 0.29
N ALA A 32 4.66 11.90 -0.29
CA ALA A 32 4.75 10.49 0.02
C ALA A 32 5.45 9.67 -1.08
N ILE A 33 6.02 8.53 -0.67
CA ILE A 33 6.47 7.47 -1.57
C ILE A 33 5.92 6.12 -1.12
N TRP A 34 5.49 5.31 -2.09
CA TRP A 34 5.12 3.92 -1.87
C TRP A 34 6.36 3.05 -2.02
N VAL A 35 6.59 2.17 -1.04
CA VAL A 35 7.70 1.23 -1.03
C VAL A 35 7.13 -0.17 -0.97
N ASP A 36 7.28 -0.91 -2.06
CA ASP A 36 6.84 -2.31 -2.13
C ASP A 36 7.82 -3.25 -1.41
N SER A 37 7.37 -4.47 -1.09
CA SER A 37 8.22 -5.47 -0.44
C SER A 37 8.90 -6.45 -1.42
N PHE A 38 8.75 -6.24 -2.75
CA PHE A 38 9.36 -7.09 -3.78
C PHE A 38 10.80 -6.64 -4.07
N ASN A 39 11.05 -5.34 -3.98
CA ASN A 39 12.32 -4.72 -4.28
C ASN A 39 13.16 -4.43 -3.03
N PRO A 40 14.46 -4.17 -3.18
CA PRO A 40 15.29 -3.65 -2.09
C PRO A 40 14.72 -2.35 -1.52
N GLY A 41 14.80 -2.18 -0.21
CA GLY A 41 14.40 -0.98 0.51
C GLY A 41 13.97 -1.26 1.95
N LEU A 42 13.46 -2.46 2.22
CA LEU A 42 12.94 -2.87 3.52
C LEU A 42 13.56 -4.18 4.02
N ARG A 43 14.32 -4.92 3.20
CA ARG A 43 14.67 -6.32 3.51
C ARG A 43 15.87 -6.43 4.45
N GLY A 44 16.60 -5.34 4.69
CA GLY A 44 17.70 -5.31 5.66
C GLY A 44 18.01 -3.90 6.18
N PRO A 45 18.80 -3.80 7.27
CA PRO A 45 19.13 -2.51 7.89
C PRO A 45 19.77 -1.51 6.92
N GLU A 46 20.69 -1.98 6.07
CA GLU A 46 21.39 -1.14 5.08
C GLU A 46 20.45 -0.62 3.99
N GLU A 47 19.45 -1.44 3.60
CA GLU A 47 18.44 -1.03 2.63
C GLU A 47 17.54 0.07 3.20
N VAL A 48 17.13 -0.08 4.47
CA VAL A 48 16.35 0.94 5.19
C VAL A 48 17.16 2.23 5.32
N ASP A 49 18.43 2.15 5.69
CA ASP A 49 19.30 3.33 5.76
C ASP A 49 19.40 4.06 4.42
N ALA A 50 19.57 3.31 3.33
CA ALA A 50 19.65 3.85 1.99
C ALA A 50 18.30 4.43 1.51
N LEU A 51 17.17 3.81 1.87
CA LEU A 51 15.83 4.32 1.60
C LEU A 51 15.62 5.67 2.28
N ILE A 52 15.91 5.75 3.58
CA ILE A 52 15.77 6.98 4.37
C ILE A 52 16.66 8.10 3.82
N ALA A 53 17.89 7.80 3.40
CA ALA A 53 18.76 8.78 2.77
C ALA A 53 18.16 9.37 1.49
N ARG A 54 17.61 8.51 0.62
CA ARG A 54 16.96 8.93 -0.64
C ARG A 54 15.69 9.74 -0.40
N VAL A 55 14.85 9.31 0.54
CA VAL A 55 13.62 10.01 0.95
C VAL A 55 13.94 11.44 1.39
N ARG A 56 14.97 11.61 2.22
CA ARG A 56 15.42 12.93 2.64
C ARG A 56 15.96 13.78 1.50
N GLN A 57 16.79 13.19 0.63
CA GLN A 57 17.34 13.90 -0.52
C GLN A 57 16.25 14.40 -1.48
N ALA A 58 15.16 13.65 -1.60
CA ALA A 58 14.00 13.99 -2.42
C ALA A 58 12.98 14.90 -1.71
N ASN A 59 13.26 15.37 -0.48
CA ASN A 59 12.35 16.17 0.34
C ASN A 59 10.99 15.47 0.62
N ILE A 60 10.94 14.14 0.61
CA ILE A 60 9.75 13.35 0.95
C ILE A 60 9.58 13.30 2.47
N ASN A 61 8.35 13.44 2.97
CA ASN A 61 8.03 13.45 4.40
C ASN A 61 7.23 12.24 4.87
N THR A 62 6.77 11.37 3.97
CA THR A 62 5.94 10.21 4.29
C THR A 62 6.38 8.98 3.50
N ILE A 63 6.50 7.84 4.17
CA ILE A 63 6.74 6.52 3.55
C ILE A 63 5.50 5.66 3.75
N VAL A 64 4.94 5.16 2.66
CA VAL A 64 3.86 4.18 2.65
C VAL A 64 4.48 2.81 2.35
N ALA A 65 4.79 2.04 3.38
CA ALA A 65 5.57 0.80 3.27
C ALA A 65 4.66 -0.43 3.18
N GLN A 66 4.85 -1.29 2.18
CA GLN A 66 4.12 -2.54 2.05
C GLN A 66 4.61 -3.57 3.09
N VAL A 67 3.87 -3.70 4.19
CA VAL A 67 4.24 -4.57 5.31
C VAL A 67 3.55 -5.93 5.28
N ARG A 68 2.47 -6.06 4.49
CA ARG A 68 1.74 -7.32 4.29
C ARG A 68 1.37 -7.51 2.83
N ARG A 69 1.60 -8.71 2.32
CA ARG A 69 1.08 -9.18 1.03
C ARG A 69 0.91 -10.70 1.07
N ASN A 70 -0.01 -11.23 0.27
CA ASN A 70 -0.16 -12.68 0.08
C ASN A 70 -0.22 -13.44 1.41
N ALA A 71 -1.02 -12.94 2.36
CA ALA A 71 -1.11 -13.47 3.72
C ALA A 71 0.24 -13.74 4.42
N GLN A 72 1.24 -12.91 4.12
CA GLN A 72 2.57 -12.94 4.71
C GLN A 72 3.00 -11.53 5.12
N SER A 73 3.90 -11.50 6.10
CA SER A 73 4.34 -10.29 6.78
C SER A 73 5.81 -9.94 6.50
N LEU A 74 6.11 -8.65 6.58
CA LEU A 74 7.46 -8.10 6.61
C LEU A 74 7.73 -7.43 7.96
N TYR A 75 7.28 -8.06 9.05
CA TYR A 75 7.45 -7.60 10.44
C TYR A 75 7.40 -8.81 11.38
N ALA A 76 8.12 -8.77 12.51
CA ALA A 76 8.40 -9.99 13.28
C ALA A 76 7.23 -10.46 14.14
N ARG A 77 6.42 -9.55 14.66
CA ARG A 77 5.25 -9.87 15.51
C ARG A 77 3.99 -10.00 14.68
N SER A 78 3.87 -11.10 13.95
CA SER A 78 2.76 -11.40 13.07
C SER A 78 2.12 -12.76 13.40
N LEU A 79 0.83 -12.90 13.10
CA LEU A 79 0.17 -14.22 13.05
C LEU A 79 0.49 -14.97 11.75
N GLU A 80 1.02 -14.24 10.76
CA GLU A 80 1.39 -14.74 9.44
C GLU A 80 2.90 -14.95 9.37
N GLY A 81 3.32 -15.90 8.53
CA GLY A 81 4.73 -16.13 8.24
C GLY A 81 5.41 -14.94 7.57
N TRP A 82 6.74 -15.03 7.42
CA TRP A 82 7.52 -14.08 6.63
C TRP A 82 7.13 -14.14 5.16
N ALA A 83 7.32 -13.03 4.44
CA ALA A 83 7.15 -12.97 3.00
C ALA A 83 7.98 -14.03 2.26
N GLU A 84 7.44 -14.56 1.16
CA GLU A 84 8.14 -15.53 0.33
C GLU A 84 9.52 -14.98 -0.14
N ASN A 85 10.51 -15.87 -0.20
CA ASN A 85 11.91 -15.53 -0.49
C ASN A 85 12.56 -14.50 0.46
N TYR A 86 11.97 -14.25 1.63
CA TYR A 86 12.52 -13.36 2.63
C TYR A 86 12.99 -14.13 3.85
N VAL A 87 14.26 -13.97 4.19
CA VAL A 87 14.82 -14.41 5.47
C VAL A 87 15.39 -13.15 6.13
N PRO A 88 14.80 -12.68 7.24
CA PRO A 88 15.32 -11.52 7.93
C PRO A 88 16.70 -11.84 8.54
N PRO A 89 17.63 -10.88 8.56
CA PRO A 89 18.81 -10.96 9.41
C PRO A 89 18.43 -11.29 10.87
N PRO A 90 19.26 -12.01 11.63
CA PRO A 90 18.93 -12.37 13.01
C PRO A 90 18.56 -11.15 13.87
N GLY A 91 17.37 -11.18 14.48
CA GLY A 91 16.86 -10.10 15.33
C GLY A 91 16.37 -8.85 14.59
N PHE A 92 16.34 -8.86 13.26
CA PHE A 92 15.85 -7.72 12.47
C PHE A 92 14.34 -7.78 12.27
N ASP A 93 13.66 -6.69 12.64
CA ASP A 93 12.27 -6.42 12.27
C ASP A 93 12.23 -5.23 11.28
N PRO A 94 11.91 -5.46 10.00
CA PRO A 94 11.91 -4.43 8.97
C PRO A 94 11.04 -3.21 9.29
N LEU A 95 9.83 -3.45 9.79
CA LEU A 95 8.88 -2.38 10.07
C LEU A 95 9.33 -1.57 11.29
N GLN A 96 9.81 -2.24 12.33
CA GLN A 96 10.34 -1.57 13.52
C GLN A 96 11.55 -0.70 13.17
N ASP A 97 12.52 -1.23 12.42
CA ASP A 97 13.72 -0.48 12.01
C ASP A 97 13.38 0.74 11.14
N LEU A 98 12.44 0.58 10.20
CA LEU A 98 11.94 1.67 9.38
C LEU A 98 11.29 2.77 10.24
N ILE A 99 10.38 2.39 11.14
CA ILE A 99 9.69 3.33 12.04
C ILE A 99 10.70 4.14 12.85
N GLU A 100 11.64 3.47 13.52
CA GLU A 100 12.63 4.13 14.39
C GLU A 100 13.50 5.12 13.60
N LYS A 101 14.03 4.69 12.45
CA LYS A 101 14.93 5.51 11.63
C LYS A 101 14.21 6.65 10.91
N ALA A 102 12.98 6.43 10.44
CA ALA A 102 12.17 7.44 9.78
C ALA A 102 11.71 8.51 10.78
N HIS A 103 11.15 8.10 11.92
CA HIS A 103 10.64 9.02 12.93
C HIS A 103 11.76 9.90 13.52
N ALA A 104 12.97 9.35 13.70
CA ALA A 104 14.14 10.13 14.11
C ALA A 104 14.51 11.28 13.14
N ARG A 105 13.96 11.28 11.92
CA ARG A 105 14.16 12.30 10.88
C ARG A 105 12.89 13.08 10.53
N GLY A 106 11.82 12.91 11.32
CA GLY A 106 10.53 13.56 11.07
C GLY A 106 9.82 13.06 9.80
N ILE A 107 10.09 11.81 9.39
CA ILE A 107 9.40 11.15 8.28
C ILE A 107 8.31 10.25 8.86
N GLU A 108 7.06 10.41 8.42
CA GLU A 108 5.96 9.53 8.82
C GLU A 108 6.06 8.16 8.13
N VAL A 109 5.59 7.11 8.83
CA VAL A 109 5.50 5.76 8.28
C VAL A 109 4.06 5.28 8.34
N HIS A 110 3.50 4.93 7.17
CA HIS A 110 2.16 4.39 7.02
C HIS A 110 2.27 2.94 6.53
N ALA A 111 1.64 2.01 7.25
CA ALA A 111 1.64 0.60 6.89
C ALA A 111 0.64 0.31 5.77
N TRP A 112 1.14 -0.09 4.60
CA TRP A 112 0.34 -0.61 3.50
C TRP A 112 0.15 -2.12 3.63
N VAL A 113 -1.10 -2.51 3.79
CA VAL A 113 -1.55 -3.90 3.99
C VAL A 113 -2.46 -4.29 2.84
N ASN A 114 -2.05 -5.25 2.01
CA ASN A 114 -2.95 -5.87 1.04
C ASN A 114 -3.84 -6.87 1.76
N ILE A 115 -5.17 -6.76 1.65
CA ILE A 115 -6.12 -7.64 2.37
C ILE A 115 -6.52 -8.87 1.56
N GLY A 116 -6.92 -8.67 0.30
CA GLY A 116 -7.51 -9.72 -0.55
C GLY A 116 -6.54 -10.80 -1.05
N PRO A 117 -5.37 -10.46 -1.62
CA PRO A 117 -4.43 -11.46 -2.11
C PRO A 117 -3.90 -12.33 -0.97
N ILE A 118 -4.15 -13.64 -1.07
CA ILE A 118 -3.69 -14.66 -0.13
C ILE A 118 -2.54 -15.47 -0.72
N TYR A 119 -2.61 -15.84 -2.00
CA TYR A 119 -1.52 -16.51 -2.71
C TYR A 119 -1.55 -16.09 -4.17
N SER A 120 -0.37 -15.91 -4.78
CA SER A 120 -0.25 -15.47 -6.18
C SER A 120 0.74 -16.33 -6.99
N GLY A 121 1.26 -17.41 -6.39
CA GLY A 121 2.10 -18.35 -7.11
C GLY A 121 1.26 -19.24 -8.04
N HIS A 122 1.91 -19.76 -9.09
CA HIS A 122 1.25 -20.68 -10.00
C HIS A 122 1.24 -22.09 -9.37
N PRO A 123 0.08 -22.75 -9.22
CA PRO A 123 -0.04 -23.99 -8.43
C PRO A 123 0.78 -25.17 -8.99
N ASN A 124 1.34 -25.02 -10.19
CA ASN A 124 2.05 -26.08 -10.91
C ASN A 124 3.44 -25.65 -11.45
N VAL A 125 3.93 -24.44 -11.12
CA VAL A 125 5.23 -23.96 -11.64
C VAL A 125 5.96 -23.18 -10.55
N ALA A 126 7.13 -23.69 -10.14
CA ALA A 126 8.08 -22.93 -9.35
C ALA A 126 8.83 -21.93 -10.24
N THR A 127 9.07 -20.72 -9.73
CA THR A 127 9.85 -19.66 -10.38
C THR A 127 10.90 -19.13 -9.40
N ASP A 128 11.88 -18.35 -9.87
CA ASP A 128 12.86 -17.71 -8.98
C ASP A 128 12.20 -16.79 -7.93
N SER A 129 11.02 -16.24 -8.23
CA SER A 129 10.23 -15.41 -7.30
C SER A 129 9.21 -16.20 -6.47
N TRP A 130 9.06 -17.51 -6.74
CA TRP A 130 8.12 -18.42 -6.08
C TRP A 130 8.70 -19.84 -6.10
N PRO A 131 9.62 -20.19 -5.18
CA PRO A 131 10.39 -21.43 -5.27
C PRO A 131 9.58 -22.69 -4.95
N CYS A 132 8.36 -22.53 -4.43
CA CYS A 132 7.44 -23.61 -4.11
C CYS A 132 6.15 -23.50 -4.95
N MET A 133 5.52 -24.65 -5.25
CA MET A 133 4.25 -24.71 -6.01
C MET A 133 3.05 -24.20 -5.21
N VAL A 134 3.10 -24.37 -3.89
CA VAL A 134 2.24 -23.74 -2.87
C VAL A 134 3.16 -22.90 -1.97
N PRO A 135 2.65 -21.98 -1.11
CA PRO A 135 3.50 -21.21 -0.21
C PRO A 135 4.50 -22.08 0.55
N CYS A 136 5.77 -21.67 0.65
CA CYS A 136 6.81 -22.51 1.22
C CYS A 136 6.64 -22.73 2.73
N ASP A 137 6.02 -21.78 3.43
CA ASP A 137 5.70 -21.91 4.85
C ASP A 137 4.51 -22.88 5.04
N PRO A 138 4.68 -24.04 5.69
CA PRO A 138 3.59 -24.99 5.92
C PRO A 138 2.43 -24.40 6.73
N SER A 139 2.70 -23.37 7.55
CA SER A 139 1.70 -22.68 8.37
C SER A 139 0.93 -21.59 7.63
N HIS A 140 1.28 -21.33 6.37
CA HIS A 140 0.59 -20.34 5.55
C HIS A 140 -0.91 -20.67 5.41
N VAL A 141 -1.78 -19.65 5.51
CA VAL A 141 -3.25 -19.85 5.52
C VAL A 141 -3.76 -20.63 4.30
N PHE A 142 -3.20 -20.38 3.11
CA PHE A 142 -3.49 -21.17 1.89
C PHE A 142 -3.19 -22.67 2.06
N ASN A 143 -2.10 -23.03 2.75
CA ASN A 143 -1.76 -24.43 3.00
C ASN A 143 -2.71 -25.05 4.03
N GLN A 144 -3.24 -24.27 4.96
CA GLN A 144 -4.14 -24.76 6.01
C GLN A 144 -5.60 -24.87 5.56
N HIS A 145 -6.05 -23.96 4.67
CA HIS A 145 -7.47 -23.78 4.36
C HIS A 145 -7.78 -23.59 2.88
N GLY A 146 -6.77 -23.78 2.02
CA GLY A 146 -6.87 -23.63 0.57
C GLY A 146 -7.11 -24.96 -0.14
N TRP A 147 -6.79 -24.98 -1.43
CA TRP A 147 -7.09 -26.12 -2.29
C TRP A 147 -6.42 -27.41 -1.79
N GLY A 148 -7.20 -28.49 -1.71
CA GLY A 148 -6.74 -29.81 -1.26
C GLY A 148 -7.02 -30.12 0.21
N GLN A 149 -7.61 -29.18 0.95
CA GLN A 149 -8.02 -29.38 2.34
C GLN A 149 -9.39 -30.06 2.47
N PRO A 150 -9.67 -30.73 3.60
CA PRO A 150 -11.01 -31.25 3.93
C PRO A 150 -12.08 -30.15 3.89
N ASP A 151 -13.34 -30.53 3.62
CA ASP A 151 -14.46 -29.58 3.42
C ASP A 151 -14.69 -28.61 4.60
N ASP A 152 -14.43 -29.04 5.83
CA ASP A 152 -14.55 -28.22 7.03
C ASP A 152 -13.42 -27.20 7.20
N GLU A 153 -12.29 -27.43 6.53
CA GLU A 153 -11.13 -26.54 6.53
C GLU A 153 -10.99 -25.76 5.22
N TYR A 154 -11.70 -26.13 4.15
CA TYR A 154 -11.60 -25.52 2.82
C TYR A 154 -12.49 -24.28 2.64
N TRP A 155 -12.14 -23.16 3.30
CA TRP A 155 -12.95 -21.93 3.30
C TRP A 155 -12.32 -20.73 2.57
N LEU A 156 -11.13 -20.88 1.96
CA LEU A 156 -10.45 -19.78 1.24
C LEU A 156 -10.91 -19.56 -0.21
N VAL A 157 -11.87 -20.35 -0.71
CA VAL A 157 -12.39 -20.28 -2.10
C VAL A 157 -13.86 -19.90 -2.19
#